data_AF-A0A537MYE3-F1
#
_entry.id   AF-A0A537MYE3-F1
#
_cell.length_a   1.000
_cell.length_b   1.000
_cell.length_c   1.000
_cell.angle_alpha   90.00
_cell.angle_beta   90.00
_cell.angle_gamma   90.00
#
_symmetry.space_group_name_H-M   'P 1'
#
loop_
_entity.id
_entity.type
_entity.pdbx_description
1 polymer ?
#
loop_
_entity_poly.entity_id
_entity_poly.type
_entity_poly.pdbx_seq_one_letter_code
_entity_poly.pdbx_strand_id
1 'polypeptide(L)'
;ADPPVLADYLRLRDGEAVEIVQGEPGAAPKVTIVDTHERLPWGGHMGHHAVPEVYNIIRQHKTSIVFVNTRAQAELVFDHLWRINDENLPIGLHHGSLAVEQRRKVEAAMAAGRLRAVVATSSLDLGIDWGDVDLVIQMGAPKGVSRLMQRIGRANHRLDEPSRAMIAPANRFEVLESLAAMEAIDARELDGDPPRPACLDVLAQHIVGTACAQPIDREAFFHEVRRAQPYRDLPRKDFDDTFDFVATGGYALAAYERWHRLKQLPGGRWMLSSPMVARQFRMNVGTIVELPLLKVKLKRGPMLGEVEESFIQGLVPGDTFVFAGRLLRFEGVKELVAQCSLATGGDPKVPAYGGGRLPLSTFLAARVRGILQDPTKHPRLPAEVRQWLDIQRWRSGLPNANNLLVEGFPRGSRQFIVAYCFEGRNAHQTLGMLLTRRMERMGLKPLGFVATDYVLGIWGLRPPTKAQLEKLFDEDMLGDDLEAWMDESTMLRRSFRNVAVIAGLIERRFPGEEKSRRQVTFSSDLIYDALRKHEPDHILLRATRQDAAHQLADIKRLGELLRRAKGRIEYRRLDRISPLAVPVLLEIGKERVLDGTAEDELLDIAAQELIDEATRLA
;
A
#
# COMPACT_ATOMS: atom_id res chain seq x y z
N ALA A 1 -19.33 2.71 2.75
CA ALA A 1 -19.36 4.19 2.72
C ALA A 1 -20.66 4.67 3.36
N ASP A 2 -20.58 5.76 4.11
CA ASP A 2 -21.72 6.35 4.82
C ASP A 2 -22.61 7.14 3.82
N PRO A 3 -23.86 6.71 3.56
CA PRO A 3 -24.70 7.33 2.53
C PRO A 3 -24.91 8.86 2.67
N PRO A 4 -25.10 9.43 3.88
CA PRO A 4 -25.16 10.88 4.09
C PRO A 4 -23.89 11.62 3.65
N VAL A 5 -22.71 11.07 3.92
CA VAL A 5 -21.43 11.67 3.50
C VAL A 5 -21.31 11.70 1.98
N LEU A 6 -21.76 10.62 1.31
CA LEU A 6 -21.79 10.56 -0.15
C LEU A 6 -22.84 11.49 -0.75
N ALA A 7 -24.00 11.63 -0.12
CA ALA A 7 -25.04 12.56 -0.53
C ALA A 7 -24.55 14.01 -0.48
N ASP A 8 -23.82 14.39 0.58
CA ASP A 8 -23.15 15.70 0.66
C ASP A 8 -22.05 15.84 -0.40
N TYR A 9 -21.27 14.78 -0.65
CA TYR A 9 -20.24 14.78 -1.70
C TYR A 9 -20.80 15.01 -3.11
N LEU A 10 -21.96 14.43 -3.41
CA LEU A 10 -22.63 14.52 -4.71
C LEU A 10 -23.49 15.79 -4.86
N ARG A 11 -23.50 16.66 -3.85
CA ARG A 11 -24.28 17.90 -3.89
C ARG A 11 -23.64 18.91 -4.84
N LEU A 12 -24.11 18.92 -6.09
CA LEU A 12 -23.58 19.77 -7.16
C LEU A 12 -24.05 21.24 -7.09
N ARG A 13 -25.12 21.53 -6.36
CA ARG A 13 -25.73 22.87 -6.27
C ARG A 13 -26.13 23.20 -4.84
N ASP A 14 -25.86 24.44 -4.44
CA ASP A 14 -26.36 24.98 -3.18
C ASP A 14 -27.89 24.97 -3.19
N GLY A 15 -28.48 24.46 -2.12
CA GLY A 15 -29.94 24.36 -1.95
C GLY A 15 -30.62 23.09 -2.50
N GLU A 16 -30.00 22.34 -3.42
CA GLU A 16 -30.54 21.05 -3.87
C GLU A 16 -30.07 19.93 -2.91
N ALA A 17 -31.02 19.11 -2.43
CA ALA A 17 -30.72 17.95 -1.59
C ALA A 17 -30.55 16.70 -2.47
N VAL A 18 -29.50 15.93 -2.22
CA VAL A 18 -29.36 14.59 -2.82
C VAL A 18 -30.26 13.64 -2.04
N GLU A 19 -31.27 13.09 -2.71
CA GLU A 19 -32.17 12.11 -2.11
C GLU A 19 -31.47 10.76 -1.98
N ILE A 20 -31.49 10.19 -0.77
CA ILE A 20 -30.97 8.85 -0.50
C ILE A 20 -32.14 7.88 -0.63
N VAL A 21 -32.14 7.09 -1.69
CA VAL A 21 -33.13 6.03 -1.90
C VAL A 21 -32.60 4.73 -1.30
N GLN A 22 -33.34 4.16 -0.35
CA GLN A 22 -33.06 2.83 0.20
C GLN A 22 -33.80 1.77 -0.62
N GLY A 23 -33.05 0.88 -1.27
CA GLY A 23 -33.61 -0.24 -2.02
C GLY A 23 -34.10 -1.38 -1.13
N GLU A 24 -34.73 -2.38 -1.74
CA GLU A 24 -35.15 -3.60 -1.06
C GLU A 24 -33.94 -4.35 -0.45
N PRO A 25 -34.08 -4.93 0.74
CA PRO A 25 -33.00 -5.69 1.36
C PRO A 25 -32.75 -6.98 0.56
N GLY A 26 -31.54 -7.12 0.01
CA GLY A 26 -31.08 -8.38 -0.60
C GLY A 26 -30.79 -9.47 0.42
N ALA A 27 -30.55 -10.69 -0.06
CA ALA A 27 -30.12 -11.81 0.77
C ALA A 27 -28.78 -11.51 1.47
N ALA A 28 -28.69 -11.84 2.76
CA ALA A 28 -27.47 -11.60 3.53
C ALA A 28 -26.31 -12.49 3.02
N PRO A 29 -25.09 -11.92 2.86
CA PRO A 29 -23.94 -12.69 2.39
C PRO A 29 -23.58 -13.78 3.40
N LYS A 30 -23.12 -14.93 2.89
CA LYS A 30 -22.62 -16.05 3.71
C LYS A 30 -21.10 -16.07 3.62
N VAL A 31 -20.44 -15.64 4.69
CA VAL A 31 -18.98 -15.58 4.79
C VAL A 31 -18.50 -16.57 5.85
N THR A 32 -17.52 -17.40 5.49
CA THR A 32 -16.89 -18.35 6.42
C THR A 32 -15.37 -18.29 6.33
N ILE A 33 -14.68 -18.87 7.30
CA ILE A 33 -13.22 -19.09 7.26
C ILE A 33 -12.97 -20.51 6.76
N VAL A 34 -12.00 -20.70 5.88
CA VAL A 34 -11.55 -22.02 5.41
C VAL A 34 -10.91 -22.76 6.59
N ASP A 35 -11.38 -23.99 6.82
CA ASP A 35 -10.77 -24.91 7.78
C ASP A 35 -9.64 -25.67 7.07
N THR A 36 -8.40 -25.53 7.57
CA THR A 36 -7.21 -26.13 6.96
C THR A 36 -6.74 -27.34 7.77
N HIS A 37 -6.35 -28.42 7.10
CA HIS A 37 -5.75 -29.56 7.77
C HIS A 37 -4.31 -29.27 8.22
N GLU A 38 -3.58 -28.47 7.45
CA GLU A 38 -2.26 -27.99 7.84
C GLU A 38 -2.37 -26.95 8.97
N ARG A 39 -1.38 -26.95 9.88
CA ARG A 39 -1.33 -26.02 11.01
C ARG A 39 -1.22 -24.57 10.52
N LEU A 40 -1.97 -23.68 11.16
CA LEU A 40 -1.96 -22.26 10.85
C LEU A 40 -0.57 -21.65 11.14
N PRO A 41 0.11 -21.08 10.14
CA PRO A 41 1.40 -20.42 10.33
C PRO A 41 1.31 -19.27 11.33
N TRP A 42 2.38 -19.06 12.09
CA TRP A 42 2.44 -17.96 13.04
C TRP A 42 2.58 -16.62 12.31
N GLY A 43 3.32 -16.60 11.19
CA GLY A 43 3.50 -15.42 10.33
C GLY A 43 3.59 -15.78 8.84
N GLY A 44 3.85 -14.77 8.01
CA GLY A 44 3.87 -14.90 6.55
C GLY A 44 2.54 -14.51 5.90
N HIS A 45 2.59 -14.13 4.61
CA HIS A 45 1.47 -13.49 3.91
C HIS A 45 1.01 -14.25 2.67
N MET A 46 1.59 -15.42 2.40
CA MET A 46 1.45 -16.09 1.10
C MET A 46 0.30 -17.09 1.06
N GLY A 47 -0.15 -17.61 2.21
CA GLY A 47 -1.29 -18.52 2.29
C GLY A 47 -1.06 -19.90 1.64
N HIS A 48 0.20 -20.32 1.43
CA HIS A 48 0.52 -21.59 0.77
C HIS A 48 -0.10 -22.82 1.46
N HIS A 49 -0.16 -22.81 2.79
CA HIS A 49 -0.71 -23.91 3.59
C HIS A 49 -2.19 -24.20 3.31
N ALA A 50 -2.94 -23.21 2.83
CA ALA A 50 -4.37 -23.33 2.56
C ALA A 50 -4.68 -23.72 1.10
N VAL A 51 -3.65 -23.81 0.24
CA VAL A 51 -3.84 -24.13 -1.19
C VAL A 51 -4.51 -25.50 -1.40
N PRO A 52 -4.15 -26.59 -0.68
CA PRO A 52 -4.81 -27.88 -0.84
C PRO A 52 -6.32 -27.82 -0.55
N GLU A 53 -6.72 -27.15 0.52
CA GLU A 53 -8.13 -26.99 0.87
C GLU A 53 -8.86 -26.08 -0.13
N VAL A 54 -8.22 -24.99 -0.57
CA VAL A 54 -8.78 -24.11 -1.61
C VAL A 54 -8.99 -24.87 -2.92
N TYR A 55 -8.07 -25.75 -3.31
CA TYR A 55 -8.24 -26.62 -4.48
C TYR A 55 -9.43 -27.58 -4.31
N ASN A 56 -9.58 -28.19 -3.14
CA ASN A 56 -10.74 -29.05 -2.84
C ASN A 56 -12.06 -28.27 -2.84
N ILE A 57 -12.06 -27.03 -2.35
CA ILE A 57 -13.23 -26.14 -2.42
C ILE A 57 -13.58 -25.82 -3.88
N ILE A 58 -12.58 -25.48 -4.71
CA ILE A 58 -12.78 -25.25 -6.15
C ILE A 58 -13.36 -26.48 -6.85
N ARG A 59 -12.94 -27.69 -6.49
CA ARG A 59 -13.51 -28.94 -7.04
C ARG A 59 -15.02 -29.05 -6.78
N GLN A 60 -15.50 -28.54 -5.65
CA GLN A 60 -16.90 -28.65 -5.22
C GLN A 60 -17.83 -27.57 -5.77
N HIS A 61 -17.32 -26.51 -6.40
CA HIS A 61 -18.10 -25.34 -6.86
C HIS A 61 -18.05 -25.18 -8.37
N LYS A 62 -19.06 -24.57 -9.01
CA LYS A 62 -19.11 -24.44 -10.48
C LYS A 62 -18.00 -23.53 -11.02
N THR A 63 -17.91 -22.32 -10.49
CA THR A 63 -16.94 -21.32 -10.90
C THR A 63 -16.59 -20.43 -9.71
N SER A 64 -15.32 -20.47 -9.31
CA SER A 64 -14.82 -19.68 -8.17
C SER A 64 -13.91 -18.53 -8.61
N ILE A 65 -13.93 -17.41 -7.89
CA ILE A 65 -12.89 -16.39 -7.99
C ILE A 65 -12.02 -16.45 -6.75
N VAL A 66 -10.72 -16.67 -6.91
CA VAL A 66 -9.73 -16.63 -5.83
C VAL A 66 -9.08 -15.24 -5.83
N PHE A 67 -9.57 -14.35 -4.98
CA PHE A 67 -8.99 -13.03 -4.80
C PHE A 67 -7.75 -13.08 -3.91
N VAL A 68 -6.70 -12.39 -4.34
CA VAL A 68 -5.45 -12.17 -3.59
C VAL A 68 -5.18 -10.67 -3.44
N ASN A 69 -4.29 -10.31 -2.52
CA ASN A 69 -4.00 -8.91 -2.24
C ASN A 69 -2.85 -8.34 -3.08
N THR A 70 -1.97 -9.20 -3.61
CA THR A 70 -0.79 -8.77 -4.38
C THR A 70 -0.61 -9.58 -5.64
N ARG A 71 0.04 -9.00 -6.67
CA ARG A 71 0.37 -9.70 -7.92
C ARG A 71 1.28 -10.91 -7.67
N ALA A 72 2.26 -10.75 -6.77
CA ALA A 72 3.16 -11.83 -6.36
C ALA A 72 2.40 -13.00 -5.70
N GLN A 73 1.42 -12.71 -4.84
CA GLN A 73 0.57 -13.73 -4.25
C GLN A 73 -0.30 -14.43 -5.31
N ALA A 74 -0.77 -13.72 -6.34
CA ALA A 74 -1.54 -14.30 -7.44
C ALA A 74 -0.73 -15.37 -8.19
N GLU A 75 0.48 -15.01 -8.60
CA GLU A 75 1.41 -15.89 -9.31
C GLU A 75 1.76 -17.12 -8.47
N LEU A 76 2.04 -16.95 -7.18
CA LEU A 76 2.39 -18.05 -6.29
C LEU A 76 1.21 -18.98 -5.98
N VAL A 77 0.04 -18.42 -5.64
CA VAL A 77 -1.17 -19.24 -5.42
C VAL A 77 -1.52 -20.02 -6.69
N PHE A 78 -1.41 -19.38 -7.87
CA PHE A 78 -1.63 -20.05 -9.14
C PHE A 78 -0.63 -21.17 -9.40
N ASP A 79 0.68 -20.94 -9.19
CA ASP A 79 1.71 -21.99 -9.34
C ASP A 79 1.46 -23.18 -8.41
N HIS A 80 1.13 -22.91 -7.14
CA HIS A 80 0.83 -23.98 -6.18
C HIS A 80 -0.44 -24.75 -6.54
N LEU A 81 -1.53 -24.07 -6.93
CA LEU A 81 -2.74 -24.73 -7.43
C LEU A 81 -2.44 -25.58 -8.65
N TRP A 82 -1.65 -25.06 -9.60
CA TRP A 82 -1.28 -25.77 -10.82
C TRP A 82 -0.50 -27.06 -10.54
N ARG A 83 0.43 -27.04 -9.57
CA ARG A 83 1.23 -28.22 -9.20
C ARG A 83 0.42 -29.36 -8.61
N ILE A 84 -0.69 -29.06 -7.93
CA ILE A 84 -1.56 -30.06 -7.29
C ILE A 84 -2.81 -30.37 -8.14
N ASN A 85 -2.90 -29.80 -9.35
CA ASN A 85 -4.07 -29.87 -10.21
C ASN A 85 -4.15 -31.22 -10.97
N ASP A 86 -4.22 -32.33 -10.23
CA ASP A 86 -4.25 -33.68 -10.81
C ASP A 86 -5.46 -33.92 -11.74
N GLU A 87 -6.56 -33.19 -11.53
CA GLU A 87 -7.78 -33.29 -12.35
C GLU A 87 -7.78 -32.38 -13.58
N ASN A 88 -6.70 -31.61 -13.80
CA ASN A 88 -6.60 -30.64 -14.88
C ASN A 88 -7.77 -29.65 -14.93
N LEU A 89 -8.25 -29.20 -13.76
CA LEU A 89 -9.27 -28.17 -13.67
C LEU A 89 -8.82 -26.93 -14.44
N PRO A 90 -9.67 -26.32 -15.28
CA PRO A 90 -9.33 -25.09 -15.98
C PRO A 90 -9.29 -23.92 -15.00
N ILE A 91 -8.09 -23.60 -14.52
CA ILE A 91 -7.80 -22.49 -13.61
C ILE A 91 -7.05 -21.40 -14.38
N GLY A 92 -7.51 -20.15 -14.30
CA GLY A 92 -6.90 -18.98 -14.93
C GLY A 92 -6.15 -18.08 -13.94
N LEU A 93 -5.24 -17.25 -14.45
CA LEU A 93 -4.54 -16.20 -13.70
C LEU A 93 -4.86 -14.82 -14.30
N HIS A 94 -5.21 -13.85 -13.46
CA HIS A 94 -5.59 -12.51 -13.90
C HIS A 94 -5.03 -11.37 -13.02
N HIS A 95 -4.15 -10.54 -13.58
CA HIS A 95 -3.72 -9.27 -12.98
C HIS A 95 -3.16 -8.30 -14.01
N GLY A 96 -3.11 -7.01 -13.68
CA GLY A 96 -2.74 -5.93 -14.60
C GLY A 96 -1.35 -6.03 -15.24
N SER A 97 -0.39 -6.72 -14.60
CA SER A 97 0.95 -6.94 -15.17
C SER A 97 1.01 -7.96 -16.32
N LEU A 98 -0.04 -8.76 -16.56
CA LEU A 98 -0.06 -9.73 -17.66
C LEU A 98 -0.33 -9.03 -19.01
N ALA A 99 0.21 -9.62 -20.07
CA ALA A 99 -0.09 -9.22 -21.45
C ALA A 99 -1.61 -9.13 -21.71
N VAL A 100 -2.03 -8.14 -22.50
CA VAL A 100 -3.44 -7.86 -22.81
C VAL A 100 -4.12 -9.08 -23.44
N GLU A 101 -3.40 -9.79 -24.33
CA GLU A 101 -3.88 -10.99 -24.99
C GLU A 101 -4.15 -12.12 -24.00
N GLN A 102 -3.32 -12.26 -22.96
CA GLN A 102 -3.52 -13.25 -21.91
C GLN A 102 -4.74 -12.91 -21.05
N ARG A 103 -4.90 -11.64 -20.66
CA ARG A 103 -6.07 -11.17 -19.91
C ARG A 103 -7.38 -11.41 -20.67
N ARG A 104 -7.43 -10.98 -21.93
CA ARG A 104 -8.60 -11.19 -22.81
C ARG A 104 -8.96 -12.67 -22.98
N LYS A 105 -7.97 -13.57 -23.03
CA LYS A 105 -8.24 -15.01 -23.11
C LYS A 105 -8.91 -15.53 -21.84
N VAL A 106 -8.44 -15.11 -20.66
CA VAL A 106 -9.03 -15.49 -19.37
C VAL A 106 -10.43 -14.91 -19.24
N GLU A 107 -10.61 -13.62 -19.55
CA GLU A 107 -11.92 -12.95 -19.58
C GLU A 107 -12.92 -13.67 -20.51
N ALA A 108 -12.50 -14.03 -21.73
CA ALA A 108 -13.37 -14.75 -22.67
C ALA A 108 -13.70 -16.17 -22.20
N ALA A 109 -12.75 -16.89 -21.59
CA ALA A 109 -12.99 -18.23 -21.05
C ALA A 109 -13.93 -18.19 -19.83
N MET A 110 -13.81 -17.14 -18.99
CA MET A 110 -14.68 -16.89 -17.85
C MET A 110 -16.10 -16.54 -18.31
N ALA A 111 -16.27 -15.62 -19.26
CA ALA A 111 -17.57 -15.28 -19.86
C ALA A 111 -18.28 -16.50 -20.50
N ALA A 112 -17.51 -17.45 -21.01
CA ALA A 112 -18.02 -18.66 -21.63
C ALA A 112 -18.27 -19.81 -20.63
N GLY A 113 -18.11 -19.59 -19.32
CA GLY A 113 -18.30 -20.62 -18.29
C GLY A 113 -17.32 -21.79 -18.37
N ARG A 114 -16.14 -21.60 -18.99
CA ARG A 114 -15.15 -22.67 -19.23
C ARG A 114 -14.11 -22.81 -18.12
N LEU A 115 -14.11 -21.91 -17.15
CA LEU A 115 -13.16 -21.91 -16.05
C LEU A 115 -13.82 -22.41 -14.76
N ARG A 116 -13.08 -23.24 -14.03
CA ARG A 116 -13.41 -23.68 -12.68
C ARG A 116 -13.00 -22.65 -11.65
N ALA A 117 -11.87 -21.98 -11.87
CA ALA A 117 -11.45 -20.87 -11.04
C ALA A 117 -10.63 -19.83 -11.78
N VAL A 118 -10.61 -18.61 -11.25
CA VAL A 118 -9.66 -17.57 -11.66
C VAL A 118 -8.98 -17.01 -10.42
N VAL A 119 -7.65 -17.05 -10.40
CA VAL A 119 -6.83 -16.37 -9.37
C VAL A 119 -6.61 -14.93 -9.82
N ALA A 120 -7.09 -13.97 -9.03
CA ALA A 120 -7.09 -12.57 -9.44
C ALA A 120 -6.72 -11.59 -8.32
N THR A 121 -6.12 -10.47 -8.72
CA THR A 121 -6.00 -9.27 -7.87
C THR A 121 -7.26 -8.40 -8.02
N SER A 122 -7.22 -7.14 -7.56
CA SER A 122 -8.33 -6.18 -7.72
C SER A 122 -8.71 -5.87 -9.17
N SER A 123 -7.97 -6.40 -10.15
CA SER A 123 -8.32 -6.35 -11.57
C SER A 123 -9.70 -6.93 -11.92
N LEU A 124 -10.29 -7.76 -11.06
CA LEU A 124 -11.66 -8.27 -11.21
C LEU A 124 -12.62 -7.81 -10.09
N ASP A 125 -12.20 -6.87 -9.23
CA ASP A 125 -13.03 -6.38 -8.11
C ASP A 125 -14.24 -5.55 -8.61
N LEU A 126 -14.13 -4.88 -9.77
CA LEU A 126 -15.09 -3.87 -10.25
C LEU A 126 -15.47 -4.06 -11.72
N GLY A 127 -16.77 -3.88 -12.02
CA GLY A 127 -17.25 -3.50 -13.36
C GLY A 127 -17.58 -4.62 -14.35
N ILE A 128 -17.46 -5.90 -13.97
CA ILE A 128 -17.83 -7.01 -14.85
C ILE A 128 -18.73 -7.98 -14.08
N ASP A 129 -19.94 -8.19 -14.60
CA ASP A 129 -20.88 -9.20 -14.10
C ASP A 129 -20.54 -10.54 -14.75
N TRP A 130 -19.97 -11.45 -13.96
CA TRP A 130 -19.65 -12.81 -14.37
C TRP A 130 -20.75 -13.71 -13.84
N GLY A 131 -21.91 -13.70 -14.50
CA GLY A 131 -23.19 -14.22 -13.98
C GLY A 131 -23.22 -15.69 -13.51
N ASP A 132 -22.14 -16.46 -13.71
CA ASP A 132 -22.02 -17.88 -13.31
C ASP A 132 -21.06 -18.12 -12.13
N VAL A 133 -20.52 -17.08 -11.49
CA VAL A 133 -19.64 -17.25 -10.31
C VAL A 133 -20.49 -17.58 -9.08
N ASP A 134 -20.25 -18.75 -8.49
CA ASP A 134 -21.01 -19.24 -7.32
C ASP A 134 -20.24 -19.15 -6.00
N LEU A 135 -18.93 -18.88 -6.06
CA LEU A 135 -18.09 -18.73 -4.88
C LEU A 135 -16.97 -17.70 -5.06
N VAL A 136 -16.75 -16.90 -4.03
CA VAL A 136 -15.54 -16.09 -3.87
C VAL A 136 -14.66 -16.67 -2.77
N ILE A 137 -13.38 -16.84 -3.06
CA ILE A 137 -12.36 -17.25 -2.08
C ILE A 137 -11.40 -16.07 -1.91
N GLN A 138 -11.23 -15.61 -0.67
CA GLN A 138 -10.32 -14.52 -0.33
C GLN A 138 -9.05 -15.11 0.31
N MET A 139 -7.94 -15.11 -0.44
CA MET A 139 -6.64 -15.57 0.03
C MET A 139 -5.93 -14.50 0.86
N GLY A 140 -5.65 -14.84 2.11
CA GLY A 140 -5.23 -13.91 3.15
C GLY A 140 -6.34 -12.95 3.56
N ALA A 141 -6.13 -12.20 4.63
CA ALA A 141 -7.15 -11.29 5.14
C ALA A 141 -7.45 -10.11 4.17
N PRO A 142 -8.69 -9.57 4.15
CA PRO A 142 -9.16 -8.65 3.10
C PRO A 142 -8.61 -7.21 3.19
N LYS A 143 -7.98 -6.83 4.30
CA LYS A 143 -7.45 -5.50 4.64
C LYS A 143 -8.50 -4.38 4.78
N GLY A 144 -9.73 -4.60 4.31
CA GLY A 144 -10.86 -3.70 4.47
C GLY A 144 -12.22 -4.37 4.19
N VAL A 145 -13.27 -3.90 4.85
CA VAL A 145 -14.63 -4.50 4.79
C VAL A 145 -15.34 -4.15 3.50
N SER A 146 -15.32 -2.89 3.07
CA SER A 146 -15.89 -2.44 1.80
C SER A 146 -15.30 -3.18 0.61
N ARG A 147 -13.98 -3.42 0.63
CA ARG A 147 -13.34 -4.23 -0.42
C ARG A 147 -13.80 -5.67 -0.40
N LEU A 148 -13.85 -6.29 0.79
CA LEU A 148 -14.36 -7.65 0.92
C LEU A 148 -15.80 -7.74 0.40
N MET A 149 -16.65 -6.78 0.72
CA MET A 149 -18.03 -6.74 0.23
C MET A 149 -18.12 -6.58 -1.29
N GLN A 150 -17.30 -5.73 -1.89
CA GLN A 150 -17.20 -5.60 -3.35
C GLN A 150 -16.78 -6.92 -4.02
N ARG A 151 -15.85 -7.66 -3.40
CA ARG A 151 -15.41 -8.98 -3.86
C ARG A 151 -16.51 -10.03 -3.70
N ILE A 152 -17.12 -10.12 -2.51
CA ILE A 152 -18.20 -11.07 -2.21
C ILE A 152 -19.36 -10.89 -3.19
N GLY A 153 -19.70 -9.64 -3.52
CA GLY A 153 -20.76 -9.32 -4.48
C GLY A 153 -20.53 -9.87 -5.89
N ARG A 154 -19.36 -10.46 -6.20
CA ARG A 154 -19.11 -11.18 -7.47
C ARG A 154 -19.67 -12.60 -7.47
N ALA A 155 -19.90 -13.21 -6.31
CA ALA A 155 -20.55 -14.51 -6.21
C ALA A 155 -22.07 -14.33 -6.10
N ASN A 156 -22.83 -15.13 -6.85
CA ASN A 156 -24.29 -15.10 -6.88
C ASN A 156 -24.83 -13.67 -7.00
N HIS A 157 -24.49 -12.98 -8.10
CA HIS A 157 -24.83 -11.57 -8.32
C HIS A 157 -26.34 -11.37 -8.61
N ARG A 158 -27.19 -11.72 -7.63
CA ARG A 158 -28.65 -11.70 -7.68
C ARG A 158 -29.19 -11.19 -6.34
N LEU A 159 -30.34 -10.52 -6.37
CA LEU A 159 -30.92 -9.89 -5.16
C LEU A 159 -31.40 -10.92 -4.13
N ASP A 160 -31.95 -12.03 -4.62
CA ASP A 160 -32.62 -13.10 -3.86
C ASP A 160 -31.69 -14.23 -3.44
N GLU A 161 -30.46 -14.29 -3.98
CA GLU A 161 -29.48 -15.32 -3.67
C GLU A 161 -28.35 -14.76 -2.80
N PRO A 162 -27.99 -15.42 -1.68
CA PRO A 162 -26.88 -14.96 -0.86
C PRO A 162 -25.56 -15.12 -1.60
N SER A 163 -24.79 -14.04 -1.71
CA SER A 163 -23.39 -14.12 -2.11
C SER A 163 -22.59 -14.98 -1.13
N ARG A 164 -21.79 -15.91 -1.64
CA ARG A 164 -21.00 -16.84 -0.84
C ARG A 164 -19.53 -16.50 -0.92
N ALA A 165 -18.87 -16.48 0.23
CA ALA A 165 -17.43 -16.34 0.27
C ALA A 165 -16.76 -17.12 1.40
N MET A 166 -15.51 -17.52 1.14
CA MET A 166 -14.64 -18.17 2.10
C MET A 166 -13.32 -17.42 2.20
N ILE A 167 -12.88 -17.10 3.42
CA ILE A 167 -11.60 -16.45 3.68
C ILE A 167 -10.58 -17.52 4.08
N ALA A 168 -9.42 -17.54 3.44
CA ALA A 168 -8.30 -18.43 3.76
C ALA A 168 -7.15 -17.60 4.38
N PRO A 169 -7.10 -17.40 5.71
CA PRO A 169 -6.11 -16.55 6.36
C PRO A 169 -4.70 -17.08 6.16
N ALA A 170 -3.71 -16.23 5.92
CA ALA A 170 -2.33 -16.69 5.70
C ALA A 170 -1.58 -17.02 7.02
N ASN A 171 -2.05 -16.48 8.14
CA ASN A 171 -1.45 -16.64 9.46
C ASN A 171 -2.48 -16.38 10.58
N ARG A 172 -2.07 -16.61 11.83
CA ARG A 172 -2.93 -16.47 13.02
C ARG A 172 -3.48 -15.06 13.26
N PHE A 173 -2.72 -14.00 12.95
CA PHE A 173 -3.25 -12.62 13.05
C PHE A 173 -4.33 -12.36 12.00
N GLU A 174 -4.17 -12.89 10.79
CA GLU A 174 -5.16 -12.77 9.73
C GLU A 174 -6.47 -13.49 10.05
N VAL A 175 -6.47 -14.50 10.92
CA VAL A 175 -7.71 -15.10 11.45
C VAL A 175 -8.50 -14.08 12.28
N LEU A 176 -7.82 -13.29 13.12
CA LEU A 176 -8.46 -12.22 13.89
C LEU A 176 -9.02 -11.13 12.96
N GLU A 177 -8.27 -10.77 11.92
CA GLU A 177 -8.73 -9.82 10.89
C GLU A 177 -9.96 -10.34 10.14
N SER A 178 -9.97 -11.64 9.80
CA SER A 178 -11.08 -12.29 9.11
C SER A 178 -12.34 -12.32 9.97
N LEU A 179 -12.22 -12.66 11.26
CA LEU A 179 -13.33 -12.59 12.20
C LEU A 179 -13.85 -11.16 12.38
N ALA A 180 -12.94 -10.18 12.48
CA ALA A 180 -13.31 -8.76 12.57
C ALA A 180 -14.09 -8.29 11.34
N ALA A 181 -13.70 -8.73 10.15
CA ALA A 181 -14.41 -8.42 8.91
C ALA A 181 -15.80 -9.08 8.86
N MET A 182 -15.91 -10.34 9.29
CA MET A 182 -17.21 -11.03 9.39
C MET A 182 -18.15 -10.32 10.37
N GLU A 183 -17.66 -9.95 11.57
CA GLU A 183 -18.47 -9.19 12.55
C GLU A 183 -18.92 -7.82 12.02
N ALA A 184 -18.12 -7.17 11.18
CA ALA A 184 -18.51 -5.91 10.55
C ALA A 184 -19.57 -6.09 9.46
N ILE A 185 -19.46 -7.15 8.64
CA ILE A 185 -20.45 -7.51 7.63
C ILE A 185 -21.79 -7.84 8.29
N ASP A 186 -21.78 -8.65 9.35
CA ASP A 186 -22.98 -8.99 10.13
C ASP A 186 -23.65 -7.73 10.70
N ALA A 187 -22.84 -6.76 11.16
CA ALA A 187 -23.31 -5.47 11.67
C ALA A 187 -23.69 -4.45 10.56
N ARG A 188 -23.49 -4.80 9.27
CA ARG A 188 -23.65 -3.89 8.11
C ARG A 188 -22.79 -2.62 8.19
N GLU A 189 -21.64 -2.72 8.83
CA GLU A 189 -20.69 -1.63 8.95
C GLU A 189 -19.60 -1.75 7.88
N LEU A 190 -19.39 -0.65 7.15
CA LEU A 190 -18.42 -0.57 6.07
C LEU A 190 -17.33 0.43 6.44
N ASP A 191 -16.08 0.10 6.14
CA ASP A 191 -15.01 1.10 6.17
C ASP A 191 -15.16 2.09 4.99
N GLY A 192 -14.55 3.26 5.13
CA GLY A 192 -14.54 4.29 4.10
C GLY A 192 -13.54 5.36 4.44
N ASP A 193 -12.89 5.90 3.41
CA ASP A 193 -12.05 7.07 3.57
C ASP A 193 -12.91 8.33 3.54
N PRO A 194 -12.56 9.37 4.32
CA PRO A 194 -13.22 10.66 4.20
C PRO A 194 -13.00 11.25 2.79
N PRO A 195 -13.90 12.14 2.33
CA PRO A 195 -13.69 12.90 1.09
C PRO A 195 -12.30 13.55 1.04
N ARG A 196 -11.72 13.59 -0.16
CA ARG A 196 -10.40 14.19 -0.36
C ARG A 196 -10.48 15.71 -0.41
N PRO A 197 -9.53 16.44 0.21
CA PRO A 197 -9.42 17.89 0.07
C PRO A 197 -9.00 18.30 -1.35
N ALA A 198 -9.16 19.58 -1.70
CA ALA A 198 -8.76 20.17 -2.97
C ALA A 198 -7.29 19.88 -3.33
N CYS A 199 -7.03 19.26 -4.48
CA CYS A 199 -5.66 19.02 -4.97
C CYS A 199 -5.27 20.08 -6.01
N LEU A 200 -4.24 20.88 -5.73
CA LEU A 200 -3.83 22.01 -6.59
C LEU A 200 -3.15 21.57 -7.90
N ASP A 201 -2.46 20.43 -7.90
CA ASP A 201 -1.88 19.81 -9.09
C ASP A 201 -2.96 19.30 -10.06
N VAL A 202 -4.03 18.71 -9.54
CA VAL A 202 -5.20 18.31 -10.32
C VAL A 202 -5.93 19.55 -10.85
N LEU A 203 -6.04 20.62 -10.05
CA LEU A 203 -6.61 21.89 -10.51
C LEU A 203 -5.77 22.49 -11.66
N ALA A 204 -4.44 22.48 -11.55
CA ALA A 204 -3.54 22.92 -12.61
C ALA A 204 -3.78 22.14 -13.92
N GLN A 205 -3.90 20.82 -13.82
CA GLN A 205 -4.24 19.96 -14.96
C GLN A 205 -5.63 20.30 -15.54
N HIS A 206 -6.61 20.54 -14.68
CA HIS A 206 -7.99 20.84 -15.07
C HIS A 206 -8.12 22.20 -15.78
N ILE A 207 -7.34 23.21 -15.38
CA ILE A 207 -7.26 24.52 -16.07
C ILE A 207 -6.82 24.31 -17.53
N VAL A 208 -5.72 23.57 -17.76
CA VAL A 208 -5.23 23.28 -19.12
C VAL A 208 -6.28 22.50 -19.92
N GLY A 209 -6.91 21.51 -19.31
CA GLY A 209 -7.96 20.72 -19.94
C GLY A 209 -9.17 21.55 -20.37
N THR A 210 -9.61 22.49 -19.53
CA THR A 210 -10.70 23.41 -19.85
C THR A 210 -10.31 24.34 -20.99
N ALA A 211 -9.09 24.87 -20.97
CA ALA A 211 -8.55 25.72 -22.04
C ALA A 211 -8.41 25.00 -23.39
N CYS A 212 -8.27 23.66 -23.38
CA CYS A 212 -8.30 22.85 -24.60
C CYS A 212 -9.69 22.83 -25.27
N ALA A 213 -10.76 23.04 -24.51
CA ALA A 213 -12.12 23.07 -25.02
C ALA A 213 -12.54 24.48 -25.45
N GLN A 214 -12.26 25.50 -24.63
CA GLN A 214 -12.66 26.88 -24.91
C GLN A 214 -11.84 27.91 -24.11
N PRO A 215 -11.82 29.19 -24.52
CA PRO A 215 -11.25 30.26 -23.70
C PRO A 215 -11.94 30.38 -22.33
N ILE A 216 -11.15 30.60 -21.28
CA ILE A 216 -11.57 30.65 -19.87
C ILE A 216 -11.72 32.10 -19.43
N ASP A 217 -12.85 32.42 -18.80
CA ASP A 217 -12.98 33.59 -17.94
C ASP A 217 -12.56 33.21 -16.51
N ARG A 218 -11.54 33.90 -15.96
CA ARG A 218 -10.91 33.50 -14.68
C ARG A 218 -11.91 33.52 -13.51
N GLU A 219 -12.79 34.52 -13.47
CA GLU A 219 -13.75 34.68 -12.38
C GLU A 219 -14.88 33.66 -12.46
N ALA A 220 -15.49 33.50 -13.65
CA ALA A 220 -16.52 32.49 -13.87
C ALA A 220 -15.99 31.08 -13.59
N PHE A 221 -14.74 30.80 -13.98
CA PHE A 221 -14.11 29.50 -13.76
C PHE A 221 -13.86 29.21 -12.27
N PHE A 222 -13.48 30.21 -11.47
CA PHE A 222 -13.36 30.05 -10.01
C PHE A 222 -14.69 29.60 -9.38
N HIS A 223 -15.79 30.27 -9.73
CA HIS A 223 -17.12 29.89 -9.25
C HIS A 223 -17.54 28.51 -9.74
N GLU A 224 -17.20 28.15 -10.98
CA GLU A 224 -17.46 26.82 -11.52
C GLU A 224 -16.72 25.72 -10.75
N VAL A 225 -15.42 25.90 -10.50
CA VAL A 225 -14.57 24.94 -9.78
C VAL A 225 -15.10 24.68 -8.36
N ARG A 226 -15.56 25.72 -7.66
CA ARG A 226 -16.11 25.60 -6.30
C ARG A 226 -17.43 24.81 -6.22
N ARG A 227 -18.06 24.46 -7.35
CA ARG A 227 -19.22 23.55 -7.35
C ARG A 227 -18.83 22.09 -7.12
N ALA A 228 -17.57 21.73 -7.36
CA ALA A 228 -17.06 20.39 -7.07
C ALA A 228 -16.72 20.28 -5.58
N GLN A 229 -17.22 19.25 -4.88
CA GLN A 229 -17.09 19.13 -3.44
C GLN A 229 -15.66 19.29 -2.90
N PRO A 230 -14.60 18.67 -3.49
CA PRO A 230 -13.24 18.83 -3.00
C PRO A 230 -12.76 20.29 -2.98
N TYR A 231 -13.32 21.13 -3.86
CA TYR A 231 -12.94 22.54 -4.06
C TYR A 231 -13.97 23.53 -3.51
N ARG A 232 -15.01 23.07 -2.81
CA ARG A 232 -16.11 23.93 -2.30
C ARG A 232 -15.60 25.11 -1.48
N ASP A 233 -14.59 24.85 -0.66
CA ASP A 233 -13.94 25.83 0.22
C ASP A 233 -12.57 26.27 -0.30
N LEU A 234 -12.30 26.09 -1.61
CA LEU A 234 -11.02 26.48 -2.23
C LEU A 234 -10.74 27.98 -1.98
N PRO A 235 -9.65 28.32 -1.29
CA PRO A 235 -9.27 29.71 -1.08
C PRO A 235 -9.00 30.41 -2.42
N ARG A 236 -9.43 31.67 -2.53
CA ARG A 236 -9.21 32.48 -3.75
C ARG A 236 -7.72 32.55 -4.11
N LYS A 237 -6.85 32.72 -3.12
CA LYS A 237 -5.40 32.75 -3.30
C LYS A 237 -4.88 31.46 -3.96
N ASP A 238 -5.34 30.30 -3.51
CA ASP A 238 -4.88 29.01 -4.04
C ASP A 238 -5.31 28.79 -5.49
N PHE A 239 -6.52 29.21 -5.83
CA PHE A 239 -6.98 29.24 -7.22
C PHE A 239 -6.10 30.18 -8.06
N ASP A 240 -5.87 31.40 -7.58
CA ASP A 240 -5.13 32.42 -8.31
C ASP A 240 -3.67 32.00 -8.55
N ASP A 241 -2.97 31.52 -7.52
CA ASP A 241 -1.59 31.03 -7.64
C ASP A 241 -1.51 29.84 -8.60
N THR A 242 -2.51 28.95 -8.58
CA THR A 242 -2.56 27.80 -9.50
C THR A 242 -2.82 28.26 -10.94
N PHE A 243 -3.70 29.23 -11.13
CA PHE A 243 -3.97 29.81 -12.45
C PHE A 243 -2.73 30.49 -13.02
N ASP A 244 -2.02 31.28 -12.21
CA ASP A 244 -0.81 31.99 -12.62
C ASP A 244 0.35 31.02 -12.93
N PHE A 245 0.49 29.95 -12.13
CA PHE A 245 1.39 28.84 -12.44
C PHE A 245 1.06 28.17 -13.79
N VAL A 246 -0.22 28.01 -14.13
CA VAL A 246 -0.61 27.46 -15.43
C VAL A 246 -0.38 28.45 -16.56
N ALA A 247 -0.74 29.71 -16.35
CA ALA A 247 -0.69 30.74 -17.36
C ALA A 247 0.74 31.06 -17.80
N THR A 248 1.63 31.36 -16.84
CA THR A 248 2.98 31.88 -17.10
C THR A 248 4.08 31.09 -16.41
N GLY A 249 3.74 30.04 -15.64
CA GLY A 249 4.70 29.34 -14.79
C GLY A 249 4.87 29.97 -13.40
N GLY A 250 4.10 31.02 -13.07
CA GLY A 250 4.21 31.71 -11.78
C GLY A 250 5.52 32.49 -11.65
N TYR A 251 5.87 32.90 -10.43
CA TYR A 251 7.04 33.75 -10.19
C TYR A 251 8.36 33.06 -10.58
N ALA A 252 8.59 31.82 -10.15
CA ALA A 252 9.85 31.12 -10.39
C ALA A 252 10.11 30.74 -11.86
N LEU A 253 9.07 30.57 -12.68
CA LEU A 253 9.20 30.03 -14.05
C LEU A 253 8.78 31.01 -15.16
N ALA A 254 8.29 32.21 -14.82
CA ALA A 254 7.84 33.23 -15.76
C ALA A 254 8.86 33.59 -16.85
N ALA A 255 10.16 33.53 -16.54
CA ALA A 255 11.23 33.87 -17.49
C ALA A 255 11.38 32.85 -18.63
N TYR A 256 10.75 31.67 -18.54
CA TYR A 256 10.89 30.61 -19.53
C TYR A 256 9.57 30.42 -20.29
N GLU A 257 9.51 30.90 -21.54
CA GLU A 257 8.31 30.83 -22.40
C GLU A 257 7.73 29.42 -22.55
N ARG A 258 8.55 28.38 -22.44
CA ARG A 258 8.11 26.97 -22.48
C ARG A 258 7.06 26.62 -21.42
N TRP A 259 7.01 27.37 -20.31
CA TRP A 259 6.06 27.14 -19.22
C TRP A 259 4.79 28.01 -19.32
N HIS A 260 4.70 28.86 -20.34
CA HIS A 260 3.52 29.67 -20.60
C HIS A 260 2.49 28.82 -21.34
N ARG A 261 1.59 28.16 -20.60
CA ARG A 261 0.59 27.26 -21.21
C ARG A 261 -0.66 28.00 -21.66
N LEU A 262 -0.92 29.18 -21.11
CA LEU A 262 -2.02 30.04 -21.52
C LEU A 262 -1.51 31.38 -22.03
N LYS A 263 -2.33 32.06 -22.83
CA LYS A 263 -2.17 33.46 -23.21
C LYS A 263 -3.49 34.18 -23.04
N GLN A 264 -3.42 35.45 -22.67
CA GLN A 264 -4.60 36.28 -22.53
C GLN A 264 -5.05 36.82 -23.90
N LEU A 265 -6.36 36.80 -24.13
CA LEU A 265 -7.03 37.37 -25.28
C LEU A 265 -7.44 38.82 -25.00
N PRO A 266 -7.66 39.62 -26.06
CA PRO A 266 -8.42 40.87 -25.93
C PRO A 266 -9.77 40.59 -25.25
N GLY A 267 -10.10 41.34 -24.19
CA GLY A 267 -11.29 41.11 -23.37
C GLY A 267 -11.06 40.24 -22.12
N GLY A 268 -9.81 39.90 -21.79
CA GLY A 268 -9.44 39.37 -20.47
C GLY A 268 -9.54 37.85 -20.30
N ARG A 269 -10.14 37.15 -21.27
CA ARG A 269 -10.22 35.67 -21.29
C ARG A 269 -8.87 35.04 -21.61
N TRP A 270 -8.67 33.79 -21.23
CA TRP A 270 -7.43 33.04 -21.43
C TRP A 270 -7.63 31.84 -22.35
N MET A 271 -6.72 31.61 -23.29
CA MET A 271 -6.72 30.41 -24.13
C MET A 271 -5.35 29.74 -24.11
N LEU A 272 -5.24 28.52 -24.65
CA LEU A 272 -3.94 27.88 -24.81
C LEU A 272 -2.97 28.75 -25.61
N SER A 273 -1.71 28.78 -25.17
CA SER A 273 -0.66 29.54 -25.85
C SER A 273 -0.36 29.00 -27.25
N SER A 274 -0.39 27.67 -27.42
CA SER A 274 -0.17 27.01 -28.71
C SER A 274 -0.89 25.64 -28.84
N PRO A 275 -1.09 25.14 -30.08
CA PRO A 275 -1.60 23.78 -30.31
C PRO A 275 -0.70 22.67 -29.74
N MET A 276 0.59 22.94 -29.54
CA MET A 276 1.52 21.99 -28.92
C MET A 276 1.11 21.65 -27.49
N VAL A 277 0.66 22.65 -26.71
CA VAL A 277 0.18 22.45 -25.33
C VAL A 277 -1.00 21.48 -25.30
N ALA A 278 -1.94 21.58 -26.25
CA ALA A 278 -3.06 20.65 -26.35
C ALA A 278 -2.61 19.21 -26.66
N ARG A 279 -1.63 19.04 -27.57
CA ARG A 279 -1.07 17.72 -27.89
C ARG A 279 -0.37 17.12 -26.67
N GLN A 280 0.41 17.94 -25.97
CA GLN A 280 1.15 17.56 -24.77
C GLN A 280 0.23 17.13 -23.63
N PHE A 281 -0.82 17.92 -23.38
CA PHE A 281 -1.87 17.61 -22.42
C PHE A 281 -2.49 16.24 -22.70
N ARG A 282 -2.96 15.98 -23.93
CA ARG A 282 -3.60 14.69 -24.29
C ARG A 282 -2.71 13.46 -24.07
N MET A 283 -1.40 13.59 -24.18
CA MET A 283 -0.47 12.47 -23.98
C MET A 283 -0.12 12.22 -22.50
N ASN A 284 -0.34 13.19 -21.62
CA ASN A 284 0.12 13.16 -20.24
C ASN A 284 -0.99 13.30 -19.18
N VAL A 285 -2.21 13.68 -19.59
CA VAL A 285 -3.40 13.81 -18.75
C VAL A 285 -3.65 12.52 -17.95
N GLY A 286 -4.06 12.70 -16.69
CA GLY A 286 -4.27 11.64 -15.72
C GLY A 286 -3.62 11.95 -14.38
N THR A 287 -4.14 11.32 -13.34
CA THR A 287 -3.67 11.47 -11.94
C THR A 287 -2.90 10.25 -11.44
N ILE A 288 -2.91 9.14 -12.19
CA ILE A 288 -2.17 7.93 -11.84
C ILE A 288 -0.72 8.06 -12.33
N VAL A 289 0.20 8.15 -11.37
CA VAL A 289 1.65 8.14 -11.63
C VAL A 289 2.18 6.73 -11.33
N GLU A 290 2.32 5.93 -12.37
CA GLU A 290 2.83 4.56 -12.25
C GLU A 290 4.34 4.55 -12.00
N LEU A 291 4.79 3.56 -11.22
CA LEU A 291 6.22 3.25 -11.12
C LEU A 291 6.75 2.80 -12.47
N PRO A 292 8.03 3.07 -12.80
CA PRO A 292 8.62 2.62 -14.04
C PRO A 292 8.54 1.09 -14.17
N LEU A 293 7.91 0.62 -15.26
CA LEU A 293 7.86 -0.79 -15.63
C LEU A 293 8.86 -1.10 -16.74
N LEU A 294 9.34 -2.35 -16.76
CA LEU A 294 10.11 -2.98 -17.83
C LEU A 294 9.32 -4.15 -18.42
N LYS A 295 9.34 -4.26 -19.75
CA LYS A 295 8.72 -5.36 -20.48
C LYS A 295 9.49 -6.66 -20.24
N VAL A 296 8.79 -7.78 -20.04
CA VAL A 296 9.37 -9.11 -19.85
C VAL A 296 9.04 -9.99 -21.05
N LYS A 297 10.09 -10.52 -21.71
CA LYS A 297 9.96 -11.31 -22.94
C LYS A 297 10.80 -12.59 -22.87
N LEU A 298 10.26 -13.68 -23.42
CA LEU A 298 11.06 -14.87 -23.70
C LEU A 298 11.98 -14.64 -24.92
N LYS A 299 13.28 -14.95 -24.79
CA LYS A 299 14.31 -14.77 -25.85
C LYS A 299 13.85 -15.26 -27.23
N ARG A 300 13.13 -16.38 -27.26
CA ARG A 300 12.53 -16.98 -28.47
C ARG A 300 11.03 -17.20 -28.29
N GLY A 301 10.31 -16.18 -27.85
CA GLY A 301 8.89 -16.33 -27.55
C GLY A 301 8.13 -15.01 -27.40
N PRO A 302 6.89 -15.11 -26.90
CA PRO A 302 5.99 -13.98 -26.76
C PRO A 302 6.46 -13.01 -25.66
N MET A 303 5.89 -11.80 -25.72
CA MET A 303 5.87 -10.89 -24.58
C MET A 303 4.99 -11.50 -23.49
N LEU A 304 5.47 -11.51 -22.24
CA LEU A 304 4.72 -12.06 -21.10
C LEU A 304 3.96 -10.98 -20.34
N GLY A 305 4.49 -9.76 -20.31
CA GLY A 305 3.90 -8.66 -19.57
C GLY A 305 4.95 -7.65 -19.12
N GLU A 306 4.67 -6.97 -18.01
CA GLU A 306 5.51 -5.90 -17.47
C GLU A 306 5.68 -6.03 -15.95
N VAL A 307 6.92 -5.82 -15.49
CA VAL A 307 7.32 -5.85 -14.06
C VAL A 307 8.02 -4.56 -13.67
N GLU A 308 8.13 -4.27 -12.37
CA GLU A 308 8.80 -3.04 -11.92
C GLU A 308 10.29 -3.03 -12.28
N GLU A 309 10.74 -1.86 -12.75
CA GLU A 309 12.12 -1.65 -13.19
C GLU A 309 13.11 -1.86 -12.05
N SER A 310 12.78 -1.45 -10.83
CA SER A 310 13.60 -1.63 -9.62
C SER A 310 13.87 -3.11 -9.31
N PHE A 311 12.87 -3.98 -9.51
CA PHE A 311 13.04 -5.41 -9.33
C PHE A 311 14.04 -5.98 -10.34
N ILE A 312 13.89 -5.64 -11.63
CA ILE A 312 14.80 -6.11 -12.68
C ILE A 312 16.23 -5.56 -12.49
N GLN A 313 16.38 -4.31 -12.05
CA GLN A 313 17.68 -3.72 -11.74
C GLN A 313 18.40 -4.43 -10.58
N GLY A 314 17.63 -5.05 -9.66
CA GLY A 314 18.17 -5.88 -8.59
C GLY A 314 18.53 -7.31 -9.00
N LEU A 315 18.28 -7.72 -10.25
CA LEU A 315 18.62 -9.04 -10.76
C LEU A 315 19.99 -9.07 -11.43
N VAL A 316 20.69 -10.18 -11.26
CA VAL A 316 21.89 -10.54 -12.02
C VAL A 316 21.55 -11.64 -13.03
N PRO A 317 22.18 -11.66 -14.23
CA PRO A 317 21.96 -12.74 -15.19
C PRO A 317 22.17 -14.12 -14.54
N GLY A 318 21.21 -15.02 -14.76
CA GLY A 318 21.15 -16.34 -14.10
C GLY A 318 20.13 -16.43 -12.97
N ASP A 319 19.75 -15.30 -12.35
CA ASP A 319 18.68 -15.27 -11.36
C ASP A 319 17.36 -15.81 -11.93
N THR A 320 16.60 -16.49 -11.09
CA THR A 320 15.28 -17.02 -11.45
C THR A 320 14.16 -16.25 -10.76
N PHE A 321 13.00 -16.12 -11.40
CA PHE A 321 11.79 -15.54 -10.81
C PHE A 321 10.52 -16.11 -11.45
N VAL A 322 9.40 -16.08 -10.73
CA VAL A 322 8.10 -16.53 -11.26
C VAL A 322 7.35 -15.35 -11.85
N PHE A 323 6.88 -15.51 -13.09
CA PHE A 323 6.03 -14.53 -13.77
C PHE A 323 5.20 -15.18 -14.90
N ALA A 324 3.96 -14.74 -15.05
CA ALA A 324 2.98 -15.29 -15.99
C ALA A 324 2.79 -16.82 -15.85
N GLY A 325 2.77 -17.32 -14.61
CA GLY A 325 2.64 -18.74 -14.28
C GLY A 325 3.84 -19.60 -14.71
N ARG A 326 5.01 -19.00 -14.91
CA ARG A 326 6.22 -19.67 -15.41
C ARG A 326 7.42 -19.32 -14.56
N LEU A 327 8.31 -20.29 -14.36
CA LEU A 327 9.65 -20.05 -13.82
C LEU A 327 10.56 -19.53 -14.94
N LEU A 328 11.01 -18.28 -14.80
CA LEU A 328 11.86 -17.58 -15.75
C LEU A 328 13.28 -17.45 -15.20
N ARG A 329 14.28 -17.58 -16.08
CA ARG A 329 15.67 -17.19 -15.82
C ARG A 329 15.94 -15.85 -16.50
N PHE A 330 16.46 -14.89 -15.74
CA PHE A 330 16.85 -13.58 -16.24
C PHE A 330 18.17 -13.66 -17.01
N GLU A 331 18.20 -13.09 -18.21
CA GLU A 331 19.35 -13.15 -19.12
C GLU A 331 20.00 -11.79 -19.33
N GLY A 332 19.36 -10.71 -18.88
CA GLY A 332 19.79 -9.32 -19.09
C GLY A 332 18.70 -8.44 -19.70
N VAL A 333 18.97 -7.14 -19.76
CA VAL A 333 18.10 -6.15 -20.38
C VAL A 333 18.64 -5.77 -21.76
N LYS A 334 17.78 -5.80 -22.77
CA LYS A 334 18.06 -5.26 -24.12
C LYS A 334 16.92 -4.34 -24.54
N GLU A 335 17.24 -3.10 -24.93
CA GLU A 335 16.25 -2.13 -25.44
C GLU A 335 15.05 -1.92 -24.49
N LEU A 336 15.32 -1.81 -23.17
CA LEU A 336 14.27 -1.69 -22.12
C LEU A 336 13.33 -2.91 -22.04
N VAL A 337 13.79 -4.08 -22.49
CA VAL A 337 13.10 -5.35 -22.35
C VAL A 337 13.99 -6.32 -21.58
N ALA A 338 13.48 -6.83 -20.46
CA ALA A 338 14.07 -7.95 -19.74
C ALA A 338 13.93 -9.23 -20.58
N GLN A 339 15.06 -9.77 -21.02
CA GLN A 339 15.13 -11.02 -21.77
C GLN A 339 15.19 -12.18 -20.79
N CYS A 340 14.34 -13.18 -21.03
CA CYS A 340 14.24 -14.35 -20.17
C CYS A 340 14.26 -15.66 -20.96
N SER A 341 14.70 -16.74 -20.30
CA SER A 341 14.53 -18.12 -20.75
C SER A 341 13.67 -18.90 -19.76
N LEU A 342 13.14 -20.06 -20.17
CA LEU A 342 12.43 -20.94 -19.24
C LEU A 342 13.45 -21.64 -18.33
N ALA A 343 13.20 -21.64 -17.03
CA ALA A 343 13.99 -22.37 -16.05
C ALA A 343 13.23 -23.62 -15.56
N THR A 344 13.99 -24.66 -15.23
CA THR A 344 13.48 -25.93 -14.68
C THR A 344 13.77 -26.09 -13.18
N GLY A 345 14.51 -25.14 -12.58
CA GLY A 345 14.88 -25.13 -11.17
C GLY A 345 15.67 -23.87 -10.80
N GLY A 346 15.78 -23.60 -9.51
CA GLY A 346 16.39 -22.40 -8.94
C GLY A 346 15.64 -21.93 -7.69
N ASP A 347 16.18 -20.94 -6.98
CA ASP A 347 15.47 -20.24 -5.90
C ASP A 347 14.80 -18.99 -6.51
N PRO A 348 13.49 -19.03 -6.81
CA PRO A 348 12.84 -17.94 -7.51
C PRO A 348 12.71 -16.70 -6.63
N LYS A 349 13.35 -15.62 -7.06
CA LYS A 349 13.11 -14.28 -6.53
C LYS A 349 11.67 -13.87 -6.84
N VAL A 350 11.01 -13.24 -5.88
CA VAL A 350 9.63 -12.77 -6.03
C VAL A 350 9.66 -11.31 -6.51
N PRO A 351 9.01 -10.98 -7.64
CA PRO A 351 8.88 -9.60 -8.07
C PRO A 351 8.24 -8.73 -6.97
N ALA A 352 9.02 -7.80 -6.43
CA ALA A 352 8.53 -6.81 -5.49
C ALA A 352 7.84 -5.71 -6.29
N TYR A 353 6.55 -5.51 -6.04
CA TYR A 353 5.81 -4.39 -6.59
C TYR A 353 5.66 -3.33 -5.49
N GLY A 354 6.29 -2.17 -5.68
CA GLY A 354 6.23 -1.00 -4.80
C GLY A 354 4.84 -0.37 -4.69
N GLY A 355 3.88 -0.81 -5.50
CA GLY A 355 2.46 -0.61 -5.27
C GLY A 355 1.76 -1.88 -4.81
N GLY A 356 1.35 -1.95 -3.54
CA GLY A 356 0.21 -2.81 -3.17
C GLY A 356 0.45 -3.86 -2.11
N ARG A 357 0.96 -3.50 -0.93
CA ARG A 357 0.41 -4.08 0.29
C ARG A 357 -0.55 -3.07 0.88
N LEU A 358 -1.82 -3.39 0.80
CA LEU A 358 -2.88 -2.56 1.35
C LEU A 358 -2.81 -2.69 2.87
N PRO A 359 -2.64 -1.57 3.60
CA PRO A 359 -2.59 -1.64 5.05
C PRO A 359 -3.95 -2.07 5.58
N LEU A 360 -3.95 -2.65 6.77
CA LEU A 360 -5.16 -2.84 7.57
C LEU A 360 -5.89 -1.50 7.73
N SER A 361 -7.20 -1.47 7.48
CA SER A 361 -8.00 -0.27 7.75
C SER A 361 -8.07 0.01 9.26
N THR A 362 -8.08 1.30 9.66
CA THR A 362 -8.18 1.68 11.08
C THR A 362 -9.42 1.09 11.75
N PHE A 363 -10.51 1.03 10.99
CA PHE A 363 -11.76 0.39 11.40
C PHE A 363 -11.58 -1.10 11.74
N LEU A 364 -10.93 -1.88 10.86
CA LEU A 364 -10.63 -3.29 11.15
C LEU A 364 -9.62 -3.44 12.29
N ALA A 365 -8.60 -2.59 12.35
CA ALA A 365 -7.61 -2.60 13.42
C ALA A 365 -8.27 -2.43 14.81
N ALA A 366 -9.22 -1.51 14.93
CA ALA A 366 -10.00 -1.31 16.15
C ALA A 366 -10.81 -2.55 16.53
N ARG A 367 -11.46 -3.21 15.56
CA ARG A 367 -12.20 -4.45 15.79
C ARG A 367 -11.30 -5.62 16.20
N VAL A 368 -10.11 -5.76 15.60
CA VAL A 368 -9.11 -6.76 15.99
C VAL A 368 -8.67 -6.55 17.45
N ARG A 369 -8.37 -5.31 17.86
CA ARG A 369 -8.06 -4.99 19.26
C ARG A 369 -9.24 -5.31 20.18
N GLY A 370 -10.47 -5.06 19.73
CA GLY A 370 -11.69 -5.45 20.45
C GLY A 370 -11.82 -6.97 20.65
N ILE A 371 -11.50 -7.77 19.64
CA ILE A 371 -11.46 -9.24 19.75
C ILE A 371 -10.37 -9.69 20.74
N LEU A 372 -9.16 -9.12 20.67
CA LEU A 372 -8.08 -9.47 21.59
C LEU A 372 -8.42 -9.14 23.04
N GLN A 373 -9.08 -8.00 23.27
CA GLN A 373 -9.47 -7.54 24.61
C GLN A 373 -10.64 -8.32 25.22
N ASP A 374 -11.53 -8.90 24.41
CA ASP A 374 -12.78 -9.54 24.87
C ASP A 374 -12.71 -11.08 24.82
N PRO A 375 -12.53 -11.77 25.98
CA PRO A 375 -12.48 -13.22 26.03
C PRO A 375 -13.75 -13.92 25.55
N THR A 376 -14.91 -13.26 25.59
CA THR A 376 -16.18 -13.86 25.17
C THR A 376 -16.22 -14.12 23.67
N LYS A 377 -15.38 -13.45 22.89
CA LYS A 377 -15.24 -13.64 21.44
C LYS A 377 -14.33 -14.80 21.07
N HIS A 378 -13.44 -15.24 21.96
CA HIS A 378 -12.42 -16.25 21.65
C HIS A 378 -12.97 -17.63 21.31
N PRO A 379 -14.10 -18.11 21.86
CA PRO A 379 -14.71 -19.38 21.43
C PRO A 379 -15.00 -19.47 19.93
N ARG A 380 -15.19 -18.33 19.23
CA ARG A 380 -15.39 -18.28 17.77
C ARG A 380 -14.10 -18.50 16.96
N LEU A 381 -12.93 -18.37 17.60
CA LEU A 381 -11.64 -18.56 16.95
C LEU A 381 -11.30 -20.05 16.83
N PRO A 382 -10.55 -20.48 15.79
CA PRO A 382 -10.01 -21.84 15.71
C PRO A 382 -9.20 -22.21 16.95
N ALA A 383 -9.19 -23.51 17.31
CA ALA A 383 -8.54 -24.00 18.52
C ALA A 383 -7.06 -23.59 18.63
N GLU A 384 -6.32 -23.64 17.52
CA GLU A 384 -4.91 -23.23 17.48
C GLU A 384 -4.70 -21.75 17.82
N VAL A 385 -5.62 -20.88 17.37
CA VAL A 385 -5.56 -19.44 17.64
C VAL A 385 -5.92 -19.17 19.09
N ARG A 386 -6.93 -19.87 19.65
CA ARG A 386 -7.25 -19.78 21.08
C ARG A 386 -6.06 -20.18 21.95
N GLN A 387 -5.45 -21.33 21.66
CA GLN A 387 -4.27 -21.81 22.36
C GLN A 387 -3.11 -20.80 22.26
N TRP A 388 -2.89 -20.21 21.08
CA TRP A 388 -1.88 -19.18 20.89
C TRP A 388 -2.11 -17.94 21.77
N LEU A 389 -3.36 -17.46 21.86
CA LEU A 389 -3.73 -16.35 22.73
C LEU A 389 -3.63 -16.70 24.22
N ASP A 390 -3.96 -17.94 24.60
CA ASP A 390 -3.85 -18.40 26.00
C ASP A 390 -2.39 -18.47 26.46
N ILE A 391 -1.48 -18.98 25.60
CA ILE A 391 -0.04 -18.98 25.90
C ILE A 391 0.48 -17.53 25.99
N GLN A 392 -0.02 -16.63 25.15
CA GLN A 392 0.33 -15.21 25.23
C GLN A 392 -0.09 -14.60 26.57
N ARG A 393 -1.33 -14.82 27.02
CA ARG A 393 -1.81 -14.34 28.34
C ARG A 393 -1.00 -14.91 29.49
N TRP A 394 -0.53 -16.15 29.38
CA TRP A 394 0.30 -16.75 30.41
C TRP A 394 1.70 -16.13 30.47
N ARG A 395 2.25 -15.70 29.33
CA ARG A 395 3.60 -15.12 29.22
C ARG A 395 3.65 -13.61 29.45
N SER A 396 2.60 -12.89 29.08
CA SER A 396 2.58 -11.42 29.00
C SER A 396 1.13 -10.92 29.11
N GLY A 397 0.72 -9.92 28.32
CA GLY A 397 -0.66 -9.47 28.16
C GLY A 397 -1.17 -9.64 26.73
N LEU A 398 -2.48 -9.43 26.53
CA LEU A 398 -3.06 -9.23 25.21
C LEU A 398 -3.18 -7.74 24.90
N PRO A 399 -2.87 -7.29 23.67
CA PRO A 399 -3.12 -5.93 23.24
C PRO A 399 -4.61 -5.57 23.40
N ASN A 400 -4.90 -4.33 23.82
CA ASN A 400 -6.28 -3.83 23.96
C ASN A 400 -6.47 -2.47 23.28
N ALA A 401 -7.70 -1.96 23.30
CA ALA A 401 -8.06 -0.73 22.60
C ALA A 401 -7.57 0.56 23.27
N ASN A 402 -7.17 0.50 24.55
CA ASN A 402 -7.02 1.69 25.40
C ASN A 402 -5.56 2.00 25.78
N ASN A 403 -4.64 1.06 25.57
CA ASN A 403 -3.24 1.19 25.96
C ASN A 403 -2.31 0.75 24.81
N LEU A 404 -1.00 0.89 25.00
CA LEU A 404 0.01 0.29 24.12
C LEU A 404 0.77 -0.79 24.90
N LEU A 405 0.59 -2.05 24.51
CA LEU A 405 1.42 -3.15 25.01
C LEU A 405 2.80 -3.08 24.33
N VAL A 406 3.84 -3.01 25.16
CA VAL A 406 5.24 -3.10 24.72
C VAL A 406 5.92 -4.22 25.49
N GLU A 407 6.55 -5.13 24.76
CA GLU A 407 7.35 -6.20 25.34
C GLU A 407 8.83 -5.94 25.12
N GLY A 408 9.65 -6.29 26.11
CA GLY A 408 11.11 -6.25 25.99
C GLY A 408 11.73 -7.55 26.43
N PHE A 409 12.64 -8.12 25.64
CA PHE A 409 13.32 -9.38 25.99
C PHE A 409 14.71 -9.51 25.36
N PRO A 410 15.63 -10.25 25.99
CA PRO A 410 16.91 -10.58 25.40
C PRO A 410 16.80 -11.74 24.39
N ARG A 411 17.64 -11.73 23.35
CA ARG A 411 17.87 -12.90 22.47
C ARG A 411 19.28 -12.81 21.86
N GLY A 412 20.16 -13.73 22.28
CA GLY A 412 21.59 -13.61 21.98
C GLY A 412 22.18 -12.37 22.67
N SER A 413 23.07 -11.66 21.98
CA SER A 413 23.64 -10.38 22.44
C SER A 413 22.68 -9.18 22.28
N ARG A 414 21.48 -9.39 21.73
CA ARG A 414 20.55 -8.31 21.36
C ARG A 414 19.39 -8.18 22.33
N GLN A 415 18.91 -6.96 22.46
CA GLN A 415 17.75 -6.56 23.23
C GLN A 415 16.63 -6.16 22.29
N PHE A 416 15.48 -6.82 22.41
CA PHE A 416 14.32 -6.58 21.57
C PHE A 416 13.29 -5.72 22.30
N ILE A 417 12.61 -4.87 21.55
CA ILE A 417 11.42 -4.10 21.92
C ILE A 417 10.35 -4.43 20.89
N VAL A 418 9.18 -4.89 21.33
CA VAL A 418 8.07 -5.27 20.44
C VAL A 418 6.82 -4.51 20.86
N ALA A 419 6.33 -3.63 19.99
CA ALA A 419 5.16 -2.80 20.22
C ALA A 419 3.97 -3.29 19.38
N TYR A 420 2.83 -3.55 20.03
CA TYR A 420 1.61 -4.06 19.41
C TYR A 420 0.68 -2.91 19.00
N CYS A 421 0.95 -2.34 17.83
CA CYS A 421 0.41 -1.07 17.39
C CYS A 421 -0.90 -1.18 16.58
N PHE A 422 -0.95 -2.07 15.57
CA PHE A 422 -2.06 -2.32 14.63
C PHE A 422 -2.38 -1.23 13.60
N GLU A 423 -1.51 -0.25 13.39
CA GLU A 423 -1.82 0.90 12.54
C GLU A 423 -1.38 0.73 11.08
N GLY A 424 -0.88 -0.45 10.72
CA GLY A 424 -0.45 -0.79 9.38
C GLY A 424 1.07 -0.66 9.20
N ARG A 425 1.59 -1.42 8.24
CA ARG A 425 3.03 -1.52 7.99
C ARG A 425 3.70 -0.17 7.73
N ASN A 426 3.10 0.68 6.91
CA ASN A 426 3.72 1.95 6.53
C ASN A 426 3.86 2.90 7.73
N ALA A 427 2.80 3.05 8.53
CA ALA A 427 2.84 3.75 9.82
C ALA A 427 3.94 3.18 10.73
N HIS A 428 4.01 1.87 10.90
CA HIS A 428 5.05 1.25 11.73
C HIS A 428 6.45 1.43 11.16
N GLN A 429 6.62 1.53 9.84
CA GLN A 429 7.90 1.80 9.22
C GLN A 429 8.38 3.21 9.54
N THR A 430 7.51 4.22 9.40
CA THR A 430 7.81 5.59 9.83
C THR A 430 8.12 5.65 11.32
N LEU A 431 7.30 5.00 12.17
CA LEU A 431 7.53 4.96 13.60
C LEU A 431 8.85 4.27 13.96
N GLY A 432 9.20 3.17 13.29
CA GLY A 432 10.46 2.46 13.49
C GLY A 432 11.66 3.34 13.22
N MET A 433 11.64 4.12 12.13
CA MET A 433 12.69 5.08 11.80
C MET A 433 12.83 6.21 12.85
N LEU A 434 11.70 6.78 13.31
CA LEU A 434 11.72 7.83 14.32
C LEU A 434 12.21 7.29 15.67
N LEU A 435 11.75 6.10 16.06
CA LEU A 435 12.14 5.45 17.31
C LEU A 435 13.62 5.09 17.33
N THR A 436 14.20 4.58 16.24
CA THR A 436 15.64 4.29 16.21
C THR A 436 16.48 5.56 16.35
N ARG A 437 16.10 6.68 15.71
CA ARG A 437 16.80 7.97 15.93
C ARG A 437 16.74 8.42 17.39
N ARG A 438 15.57 8.34 18.04
CA ARG A 438 15.43 8.66 19.46
C ARG A 438 16.23 7.72 20.35
N MET A 439 16.20 6.43 20.06
CA MET A 439 16.99 5.42 20.76
C MET A 439 18.48 5.73 20.69
N GLU A 440 18.98 6.19 19.54
CA GLU A 440 20.39 6.60 19.39
C GLU A 440 20.72 7.79 20.31
N ARG A 441 19.90 8.85 20.29
CA ARG A 441 20.07 10.01 21.19
C ARG A 441 19.98 9.63 22.68
N MET A 442 19.22 8.59 23.02
CA MET A 442 19.10 8.05 24.38
C MET A 442 20.18 7.02 24.73
N GLY A 443 21.12 6.72 23.83
CA GLY A 443 22.21 5.76 24.06
C GLY A 443 21.76 4.30 24.14
N LEU A 444 20.62 3.95 23.52
CA LEU A 444 20.06 2.59 23.50
C LEU A 444 20.62 1.70 22.37
N LYS A 445 21.42 2.27 21.46
CA LYS A 445 22.16 1.58 20.41
C LYS A 445 21.29 0.66 19.55
N PRO A 446 20.27 1.20 18.86
CA PRO A 446 19.45 0.44 17.93
C PRO A 446 20.28 -0.07 16.74
N LEU A 447 20.01 -1.30 16.35
CA LEU A 447 20.64 -1.98 15.20
C LEU A 447 19.67 -2.10 14.02
N GLY A 448 18.37 -2.09 14.28
CA GLY A 448 17.36 -2.27 13.24
C GLY A 448 15.96 -2.39 13.77
N PHE A 449 15.01 -2.33 12.86
CA PHE A 449 13.60 -2.55 13.14
C PHE A 449 12.94 -3.33 12.01
N VAL A 450 11.72 -3.80 12.27
CA VAL A 450 10.88 -4.51 11.31
C VAL A 450 9.42 -4.13 11.56
N ALA A 451 8.72 -3.79 10.47
CA ALA A 451 7.34 -3.34 10.50
C ALA A 451 6.41 -4.37 9.82
N THR A 452 5.32 -4.72 10.51
CA THR A 452 4.20 -5.52 9.99
C THR A 452 2.91 -4.71 10.09
N ASP A 453 1.75 -5.24 9.64
CA ASP A 453 0.47 -4.54 9.84
C ASP A 453 0.06 -4.40 11.31
N TYR A 454 0.57 -5.29 12.17
CA TYR A 454 0.12 -5.43 13.56
C TYR A 454 1.16 -4.94 14.57
N VAL A 455 2.43 -5.22 14.29
CA VAL A 455 3.53 -5.13 15.25
C VAL A 455 4.72 -4.38 14.67
N LEU A 456 5.35 -3.56 15.50
CA LEU A 456 6.67 -2.98 15.28
C LEU A 456 7.69 -3.67 16.20
N GLY A 457 8.71 -4.30 15.62
CA GLY A 457 9.84 -4.86 16.36
C GLY A 457 11.09 -4.02 16.17
N ILE A 458 11.80 -3.68 17.24
CA ILE A 458 13.08 -2.97 17.22
C ILE A 458 14.09 -3.79 18.00
N TRP A 459 15.34 -3.83 17.56
CA TRP A 459 16.42 -4.45 18.33
C TRP A 459 17.65 -3.57 18.41
N GLY A 460 18.35 -3.68 19.54
CA GLY A 460 19.58 -2.95 19.82
C GLY A 460 20.47 -3.69 20.81
N LEU A 461 21.48 -3.01 21.34
CA LEU A 461 22.41 -3.61 22.31
C LEU A 461 21.93 -3.41 23.76
N ARG A 462 21.17 -2.36 24.04
CA ARG A 462 20.78 -2.00 25.42
C ARG A 462 19.26 -1.96 25.58
N PRO A 463 18.71 -2.50 26.69
CA PRO A 463 17.27 -2.46 26.92
C PRO A 463 16.84 -1.08 27.44
N PRO A 464 15.67 -0.57 27.07
CA PRO A 464 15.16 0.68 27.63
C PRO A 464 14.62 0.46 29.05
N THR A 465 14.77 1.49 29.89
CA THR A 465 14.01 1.61 31.14
C THR A 465 12.55 2.00 30.84
N LYS A 466 11.65 1.84 31.83
CA LYS A 466 10.24 2.24 31.68
C LYS A 466 10.10 3.74 31.35
N ALA A 467 10.87 4.60 32.00
CA ALA A 467 10.85 6.05 31.76
C ALA A 467 11.37 6.40 30.35
N GLN A 468 12.39 5.69 29.86
CA GLN A 468 12.84 5.85 28.47
C GLN A 468 11.77 5.40 27.48
N LEU A 469 11.03 4.32 27.76
CA LEU A 469 9.92 3.88 26.90
C LEU A 469 8.81 4.91 26.79
N GLU A 470 8.43 5.56 27.89
CA GLU A 470 7.44 6.64 27.85
C GLU A 470 7.91 7.80 26.97
N LYS A 471 9.18 8.20 27.09
CA LYS A 471 9.78 9.24 26.23
C LYS A 471 9.93 8.80 24.77
N LEU A 472 10.21 7.51 24.54
CA LEU A 472 10.36 6.98 23.19
C LEU A 472 9.08 7.15 22.39
N PHE A 473 7.91 6.90 22.99
CA PHE A 473 6.60 6.99 22.33
C PHE A 473 5.84 8.30 22.66
N ASP A 474 6.54 9.37 23.04
CA ASP A 474 5.89 10.68 23.24
C ASP A 474 5.45 11.28 21.89
N GLU A 475 4.35 12.03 21.90
CA GLU A 475 3.70 12.61 20.72
C GLU A 475 4.55 13.73 20.09
N ASP A 476 5.48 14.32 20.86
CA ASP A 476 6.41 15.36 20.39
C ASP A 476 7.30 14.94 19.20
N MET A 477 7.45 13.64 18.91
CA MET A 477 8.18 13.16 17.73
C MET A 477 7.57 13.58 16.41
N LEU A 478 6.28 13.90 16.41
CA LEU A 478 5.57 14.29 15.20
C LEU A 478 5.76 15.77 14.85
N GLY A 479 6.43 16.55 15.70
CA GLY A 479 6.92 17.89 15.39
C GLY A 479 8.33 17.81 14.80
N ASP A 480 9.31 18.25 15.58
CA ASP A 480 10.69 18.52 15.12
C ASP A 480 11.41 17.30 14.49
N ASP A 481 11.21 16.09 15.06
CA ASP A 481 11.86 14.88 14.55
C ASP A 481 11.32 14.45 13.17
N LEU A 482 10.02 14.69 12.93
CA LEU A 482 9.37 14.40 11.66
C LEU A 482 9.80 15.39 10.59
N GLU A 483 9.83 16.70 10.88
CA GLU A 483 10.25 17.72 9.91
C GLU A 483 11.69 17.49 9.44
N ALA A 484 12.61 17.26 10.37
CA ALA A 484 14.00 16.93 10.05
C ALA A 484 14.11 15.65 9.21
N TRP A 485 13.30 14.63 9.51
CA TRP A 485 13.25 13.42 8.68
C TRP A 485 12.68 13.67 7.28
N MET A 486 11.61 14.44 7.16
CA MET A 486 10.98 14.73 5.88
C MET A 486 11.95 15.41 4.92
N ASP A 487 12.79 16.33 5.42
CA ASP A 487 13.83 17.02 4.66
C ASP A 487 14.95 16.10 4.15
N GLU A 488 15.32 15.08 4.94
CA GLU A 488 16.32 14.07 4.56
C GLU A 488 15.74 12.92 3.73
N SER A 489 14.42 12.71 3.79
CA SER A 489 13.77 11.55 3.17
C SER A 489 13.64 11.69 1.64
N THR A 490 13.81 10.57 0.94
CA THR A 490 13.46 10.46 -0.49
C THR A 490 11.94 10.52 -0.76
N MET A 491 11.11 10.56 0.29
CA MET A 491 9.65 10.52 0.20
C MET A 491 9.08 11.83 -0.35
N LEU A 492 9.49 12.98 0.21
CA LEU A 492 9.05 14.29 -0.29
C LEU A 492 9.46 14.51 -1.74
N ARG A 493 10.68 14.11 -2.12
CA ARG A 493 11.17 14.18 -3.51
C ARG A 493 10.34 13.30 -4.45
N ARG A 494 9.93 12.11 -3.99
CA ARG A 494 9.03 11.22 -4.74
C ARG A 494 7.63 11.80 -4.89
N SER A 495 7.03 12.33 -3.83
CA SER A 495 5.71 12.99 -3.87
C SER A 495 5.77 14.23 -4.78
N PHE A 496 6.82 15.05 -4.66
CA PHE A 496 7.04 16.19 -5.54
C PHE A 496 7.12 15.78 -7.00
N ARG A 497 7.83 14.69 -7.32
CA ARG A 497 7.88 14.17 -8.69
C ARG A 497 6.47 13.81 -9.20
N ASN A 498 5.64 13.18 -8.39
CA ASN A 498 4.27 12.83 -8.78
C ASN A 498 3.42 14.08 -9.03
N VAL A 499 3.44 15.03 -8.09
CA VAL A 499 2.75 16.32 -8.17
C VAL A 499 3.20 17.11 -9.39
N ALA A 500 4.50 17.15 -9.67
CA ALA A 500 5.05 17.83 -10.85
C ALA A 500 4.63 17.16 -12.17
N VAL A 501 4.48 15.84 -12.20
CA VAL A 501 3.93 15.11 -13.36
C VAL A 501 2.45 15.44 -13.56
N ILE A 502 1.65 15.39 -12.50
CA ILE A 502 0.20 15.66 -12.56
C ILE A 502 -0.06 17.11 -12.97
N ALA A 503 0.66 18.06 -12.39
CA ALA A 503 0.57 19.49 -12.70
C ALA A 503 1.16 19.87 -14.08
N GLY A 504 1.69 18.90 -14.84
CA GLY A 504 2.22 19.10 -16.18
C GLY A 504 3.52 19.90 -16.24
N LEU A 505 4.31 19.90 -15.15
CA LEU A 505 5.67 20.44 -15.11
C LEU A 505 6.68 19.40 -15.63
N ILE A 506 6.46 18.12 -15.33
CA ILE A 506 7.28 17.02 -15.84
C ILE A 506 6.47 16.20 -16.83
N GLU A 507 6.96 16.13 -18.06
CA GLU A 507 6.31 15.42 -19.15
C GLU A 507 6.87 13.99 -19.26
N ARG A 508 5.99 13.01 -19.38
CA ARG A 508 6.36 11.58 -19.51
C ARG A 508 6.46 11.13 -20.97
N ARG A 509 5.66 11.74 -21.85
CA ARG A 509 5.56 11.39 -23.27
C ARG A 509 5.74 12.63 -24.11
N PHE A 510 6.60 12.54 -25.14
CA PHE A 510 6.90 13.63 -26.06
C PHE A 510 6.38 13.30 -27.46
N PRO A 511 5.83 14.27 -28.20
CA PRO A 511 5.34 14.05 -29.53
C PRO A 511 6.50 13.86 -30.52
N GLY A 512 6.65 12.65 -31.07
CA GLY A 512 7.63 12.35 -32.12
C GLY A 512 9.02 11.92 -31.61
N GLU A 513 9.24 11.85 -30.30
CA GLU A 513 10.51 11.38 -29.72
C GLU A 513 10.28 10.18 -28.78
N GLU A 514 10.69 8.97 -29.19
CA GLU A 514 10.93 7.85 -28.28
C GLU A 514 12.30 8.00 -27.58
N LYS A 515 12.58 9.17 -27.01
CA LYS A 515 13.84 9.35 -26.27
C LYS A 515 13.88 8.36 -25.10
N SER A 516 15.01 7.68 -24.94
CA SER A 516 15.26 6.85 -23.76
C SER A 516 14.99 7.70 -22.51
N ARG A 517 14.27 7.16 -21.54
CA ARG A 517 13.90 7.85 -20.27
C ARG A 517 15.07 8.60 -19.61
N ARG A 518 16.32 8.21 -19.90
CA ARG A 518 17.55 8.87 -19.45
C ARG A 518 17.77 10.31 -19.98
N GLN A 519 17.23 10.67 -21.14
CA GLN A 519 17.54 11.94 -21.81
C GLN A 519 16.53 13.07 -21.61
N VAL A 520 15.39 12.83 -20.94
CA VAL A 520 14.36 13.88 -20.73
C VAL A 520 13.92 14.06 -19.26
N THR A 521 14.71 13.58 -18.31
CA THR A 521 14.54 13.97 -16.91
C THR A 521 15.31 15.25 -16.66
N PHE A 522 14.63 16.39 -16.77
CA PHE A 522 14.95 17.50 -15.87
C PHE A 522 14.94 16.93 -14.45
N SER A 523 15.99 17.15 -13.66
CA SER A 523 16.04 16.60 -12.32
C SER A 523 14.90 17.19 -11.51
N SER A 524 13.88 16.38 -11.19
CA SER A 524 12.78 16.78 -10.30
C SER A 524 13.33 17.32 -8.99
N ASP A 525 14.46 16.76 -8.54
CA ASP A 525 15.17 17.15 -7.34
C ASP A 525 15.73 18.56 -7.47
N LEU A 526 16.30 18.93 -8.62
CA LEU A 526 16.80 20.28 -8.86
C LEU A 526 15.66 21.32 -8.84
N ILE A 527 14.51 21.01 -9.43
CA ILE A 527 13.35 21.92 -9.40
C ILE A 527 12.80 22.02 -7.98
N TYR A 528 12.69 20.90 -7.27
CA TYR A 528 12.29 20.88 -5.86
C TYR A 528 13.20 21.77 -5.02
N ASP A 529 14.53 21.61 -5.14
CA ASP A 529 15.50 22.38 -4.37
C ASP A 529 15.47 23.87 -4.73
N ALA A 530 15.30 24.20 -6.03
CA ALA A 530 15.17 25.59 -6.49
C ALA A 530 13.90 26.25 -5.95
N LEU A 531 12.74 25.59 -6.06
CA LEU A 531 11.48 26.10 -5.52
C LEU A 531 11.55 26.24 -3.99
N ARG A 532 12.11 25.25 -3.29
CA ARG A 532 12.24 25.30 -1.82
C ARG A 532 13.08 26.50 -1.38
N LYS A 533 14.13 26.84 -2.14
CA LYS A 533 15.03 27.95 -1.84
C LYS A 533 14.47 29.33 -2.22
N HIS A 534 13.78 29.42 -3.35
CA HIS A 534 13.42 30.71 -3.96
C HIS A 534 11.92 31.06 -3.85
N GLU A 535 11.03 30.07 -3.71
CA GLU A 535 9.58 30.24 -3.61
C GLU A 535 8.96 29.13 -2.72
N PRO A 536 9.21 29.14 -1.40
CA PRO A 536 8.81 28.05 -0.49
C PRO A 536 7.28 27.84 -0.38
N ASP A 537 6.50 28.83 -0.79
CA ASP A 537 5.03 28.81 -0.87
C ASP A 537 4.49 28.44 -2.26
N HIS A 538 5.35 28.00 -3.19
CA HIS A 538 4.93 27.60 -4.53
C HIS A 538 3.85 26.50 -4.49
N ILE A 539 2.88 26.54 -5.43
CA ILE A 539 1.73 25.62 -5.47
C ILE A 539 2.16 24.15 -5.46
N LEU A 540 3.25 23.80 -6.15
CA LEU A 540 3.76 22.42 -6.20
C LEU A 540 4.31 21.97 -4.86
N LEU A 541 4.95 22.84 -4.08
CA LEU A 541 5.42 22.49 -2.74
C LEU A 541 4.26 22.33 -1.76
N ARG A 542 3.24 23.18 -1.85
CA ARG A 542 2.00 23.04 -1.06
C ARG A 542 1.26 21.75 -1.42
N ALA A 543 1.07 21.47 -2.71
CA ALA A 543 0.50 20.21 -3.19
C ALA A 543 1.35 19.00 -2.79
N THR A 544 2.68 19.12 -2.78
CA THR A 544 3.59 18.06 -2.31
C THR A 544 3.44 17.83 -0.82
N ARG A 545 3.38 18.87 0.01
CA ARG A 545 3.13 18.73 1.45
C ARG A 545 1.76 18.10 1.71
N GLN A 546 0.74 18.43 0.90
CA GLN A 546 -0.59 17.86 1.01
C GLN A 546 -0.67 16.39 0.52
N ASP A 547 -0.09 16.08 -0.64
CA ASP A 547 -0.01 14.71 -1.18
C ASP A 547 0.86 13.83 -0.28
N ALA A 548 2.00 14.36 0.18
CA ALA A 548 2.78 13.76 1.24
C ALA A 548 1.91 13.57 2.48
N ALA A 549 1.23 14.58 3.02
CA ALA A 549 0.36 14.45 4.19
C ALA A 549 -0.72 13.35 4.05
N HIS A 550 -1.17 13.08 2.82
CA HIS A 550 -2.12 12.01 2.52
C HIS A 550 -1.44 10.63 2.35
N GLN A 551 -0.26 10.57 1.73
CA GLN A 551 0.64 9.39 1.79
C GLN A 551 1.15 9.14 3.23
N LEU A 552 1.08 10.16 4.07
CA LEU A 552 1.30 10.19 5.51
C LEU A 552 -0.03 10.09 6.28
N ALA A 553 -1.11 9.53 5.71
CA ALA A 553 -2.24 9.03 6.51
C ALA A 553 -1.75 8.14 7.67
N ASP A 554 -0.62 7.48 7.43
CA ASP A 554 0.23 6.83 8.42
C ASP A 554 0.60 7.74 9.59
N ILE A 555 0.99 9.00 9.40
CA ILE A 555 1.28 9.96 10.49
C ILE A 555 0.05 10.31 11.30
N LYS A 556 -1.11 10.51 10.67
CA LYS A 556 -2.35 10.72 11.43
C LYS A 556 -2.64 9.51 12.33
N ARG A 557 -2.51 8.31 11.77
CA ARG A 557 -2.63 7.05 12.53
C ARG A 557 -1.58 6.95 13.64
N LEU A 558 -0.34 7.40 13.39
CA LEU A 558 0.71 7.48 14.40
C LEU A 558 0.37 8.47 15.51
N GLY A 559 -0.18 9.64 15.19
CA GLY A 559 -0.64 10.60 16.20
C GLY A 559 -1.73 10.02 17.09
N GLU A 560 -2.69 9.30 16.50
CA GLU A 560 -3.72 8.58 17.26
C GLU A 560 -3.12 7.47 18.14
N LEU A 561 -2.14 6.71 17.63
CA LEU A 561 -1.39 5.70 18.38
C LEU A 561 -0.60 6.29 19.55
N LEU A 562 0.16 7.36 19.33
CA LEU A 562 0.98 8.02 20.36
C LEU A 562 0.09 8.64 21.44
N ARG A 563 -1.05 9.23 21.05
CA ARG A 563 -2.06 9.72 22.00
C ARG A 563 -2.73 8.60 22.80
N ARG A 564 -2.93 7.43 22.19
CA ARG A 564 -3.37 6.20 22.90
C ARG A 564 -2.30 5.76 23.90
N ALA A 565 -1.03 5.78 23.49
CA ALA A 565 0.10 5.31 24.30
C ALA A 565 0.45 6.25 25.46
N LYS A 566 0.23 7.57 25.31
CA LYS A 566 0.61 8.59 26.30
C LYS A 566 0.07 8.28 27.70
N GLY A 567 0.98 8.09 28.65
CA GLY A 567 0.69 7.71 30.04
C GLY A 567 0.07 6.32 30.23
N ARG A 568 -0.02 5.52 29.15
CA ARG A 568 -0.72 4.23 29.08
C ARG A 568 0.11 3.18 28.33
N ILE A 569 1.43 3.20 28.50
CA ILE A 569 2.31 2.13 28.00
C ILE A 569 2.34 1.00 29.03
N GLU A 570 1.89 -0.18 28.64
CA GLU A 570 2.04 -1.39 29.43
C GLU A 570 3.34 -2.09 29.02
N TYR A 571 4.44 -1.77 29.72
CA TYR A 571 5.72 -2.42 29.47
C TYR A 571 5.86 -3.74 30.23
N ARG A 572 6.08 -4.84 29.49
CA ARG A 572 6.37 -6.17 30.03
C ARG A 572 7.79 -6.58 29.68
N ARG A 573 8.66 -6.65 30.69
CA ARG A 573 10.00 -7.21 30.54
C ARG A 573 9.92 -8.73 30.69
N LEU A 574 10.24 -9.46 29.62
CA LEU A 574 10.16 -10.91 29.55
C LEU A 574 11.55 -11.53 29.48
N ASP A 575 11.68 -12.75 29.98
CA ASP A 575 12.94 -13.50 29.92
C ASP A 575 13.22 -14.08 28.52
N ARG A 576 12.18 -14.14 27.67
CA ARG A 576 12.24 -14.69 26.32
C ARG A 576 11.09 -14.17 25.45
N ILE A 577 11.17 -14.45 24.16
CA ILE A 577 10.15 -14.14 23.16
C ILE A 577 8.75 -14.67 23.55
N SER A 578 7.72 -13.85 23.32
CA SER A 578 6.31 -14.19 23.50
C SER A 578 5.68 -14.76 22.22
N PRO A 579 4.52 -15.45 22.32
CA PRO A 579 3.85 -15.97 21.14
C PRO A 579 3.45 -14.94 20.07
N LEU A 580 2.99 -13.75 20.48
CA LEU A 580 2.61 -12.69 19.52
C LEU A 580 3.82 -12.01 18.87
N ALA A 581 5.02 -12.10 19.46
CA ALA A 581 6.25 -11.51 18.90
C ALA A 581 6.90 -12.39 17.82
N VAL A 582 6.66 -13.71 17.79
CA VAL A 582 7.28 -14.61 16.79
C VAL A 582 7.11 -14.14 15.35
N PRO A 583 5.92 -13.70 14.87
CA PRO A 583 5.72 -13.38 13.47
C PRO A 583 6.58 -12.21 13.00
N VAL A 584 6.76 -11.18 13.84
CA VAL A 584 7.59 -10.02 13.48
C VAL A 584 9.08 -10.40 13.48
N LEU A 585 9.51 -11.32 14.34
CA LEU A 585 10.89 -11.80 14.36
C LEU A 585 11.26 -12.69 13.16
N LEU A 586 10.29 -13.39 12.54
CA LEU A 586 10.49 -14.15 11.31
C LEU A 586 10.80 -13.26 10.10
N GLU A 587 10.56 -11.94 10.21
CA GLU A 587 10.83 -10.96 9.14
C GLU A 587 12.11 -10.14 9.35
N ILE A 588 12.90 -10.43 10.40
CA ILE A 588 14.15 -9.71 10.69
C ILE A 588 15.16 -9.88 9.56
N GLY A 589 15.85 -8.78 9.23
CA GLY A 589 16.91 -8.72 8.22
C GLY A 589 16.54 -7.98 6.94
N LYS A 590 15.29 -7.51 6.80
CA LYS A 590 14.82 -6.75 5.64
C LYS A 590 15.17 -5.26 5.69
N GLU A 591 15.32 -4.68 6.88
CA GLU A 591 15.58 -3.25 7.07
C GLU A 591 16.80 -3.08 8.00
N ARG A 592 17.78 -2.28 7.57
CA ARG A 592 19.01 -1.96 8.29
C ARG A 592 19.05 -0.46 8.60
N VAL A 593 19.59 -0.09 9.76
CA VAL A 593 19.91 1.32 10.06
C VAL A 593 21.20 1.65 9.31
N LEU A 594 21.16 2.63 8.41
CA LEU A 594 22.30 2.94 7.53
C LEU A 594 23.36 3.84 8.19
N ASP A 595 23.07 4.46 9.34
CA ASP A 595 23.91 5.50 9.97
C ASP A 595 24.02 5.37 11.51
N GLY A 596 24.17 4.15 12.05
CA GLY A 596 24.19 3.91 13.50
C GLY A 596 25.57 3.55 14.04
N THR A 597 25.95 4.09 15.22
CA THR A 597 27.22 3.75 15.92
C THR A 597 27.28 2.31 16.46
N ALA A 598 26.20 1.56 16.32
CA ALA A 598 26.08 0.21 16.83
C ALA A 598 26.84 -0.83 15.99
N GLU A 599 27.12 -0.55 14.70
CA GLU A 599 28.03 -1.39 13.91
C GLU A 599 29.48 -1.24 14.40
N ASP A 600 29.92 -0.02 14.70
CA ASP A 600 31.24 0.25 15.27
C ASP A 600 31.41 -0.42 16.64
N GLU A 601 30.42 -0.35 17.54
CA GLU A 601 30.48 -0.99 18.85
C GLU A 601 30.45 -2.54 18.74
N LEU A 602 29.78 -3.11 17.73
CA LEU A 602 29.85 -4.55 17.45
C LEU A 602 31.22 -4.96 16.91
N LEU A 603 31.84 -4.13 16.07
CA LEU A 603 33.20 -4.34 15.59
C LEU A 603 34.20 -4.22 16.74
N ASP A 604 34.02 -3.27 17.65
CA ASP A 604 34.87 -3.10 18.83
C ASP A 604 34.71 -4.26 19.81
N ILE A 605 33.49 -4.75 20.05
CA ILE A 605 33.26 -5.95 20.88
C ILE A 605 33.91 -7.17 20.23
N ALA A 606 33.73 -7.38 18.93
CA ALA A 606 34.35 -8.49 18.21
C ALA A 606 35.89 -8.38 18.19
N ALA A 607 36.43 -7.16 18.05
CA ALA A 607 37.85 -6.90 18.12
C ALA A 607 38.40 -7.17 19.53
N GLN A 608 37.68 -6.76 20.58
CA GLN A 608 38.05 -7.03 21.96
C GLN A 608 37.98 -8.53 22.29
N GLU A 609 36.96 -9.25 21.81
CA GLU A 609 36.87 -10.71 21.95
C GLU A 609 38.04 -11.42 21.25
N LEU A 610 38.44 -10.96 20.05
CA LEU A 610 39.61 -11.48 19.33
C LEU A 610 40.94 -11.13 20.03
N ILE A 611 41.05 -9.93 20.61
CA ILE A 611 42.21 -9.52 21.42
C ILE A 611 42.28 -10.36 22.69
N ASP A 612 41.16 -10.58 23.38
CA ASP A 612 41.09 -11.38 24.61
C ASP A 612 41.35 -12.87 24.33
N GLU A 613 40.96 -13.38 23.16
CA GLU A 613 41.31 -14.72 22.68
C GLU A 613 42.82 -14.82 22.36
N ALA A 614 43.38 -13.83 21.66
CA ALA A 614 44.79 -13.79 21.27
C ALA A 614 45.75 -13.52 22.44
N THR A 615 45.29 -12.83 23.49
CA THR A 615 46.10 -12.43 24.66
C THR A 615 45.87 -13.32 25.89
N ARG A 616 45.05 -14.37 25.77
CA ARG A 616 44.83 -15.37 26.82
C ARG A 616 46.13 -16.14 27.08
N LEU A 617 46.91 -15.72 28.09
CA LEU A 617 48.02 -16.52 28.62
C LEU A 617 47.43 -17.68 29.43
N ALA A 618 47.93 -18.89 29.14
CA ALA A 618 47.42 -20.19 29.60
C ALA A 618 47.17 -20.31 31.11
#